data_AF-A0A5N8WTL3-F1
#
_entry.id   AF-A0A5N8WTL3-F1
#
_cell.length_a   1.000
_cell.length_b   1.000
_cell.length_c   1.000
_cell.angle_alpha   90.00
_cell.angle_beta   90.00
_cell.angle_gamma   90.00
#
_symmetry.space_group_name_H-M   'P 1'
#
loop_
_entity.id
_entity.type
_entity.pdbx_description
1 polymer ?
#
loop_
_entity_poly.entity_id
_entity_poly.type
_entity_poly.pdbx_seq_one_letter_code
_entity_poly.pdbx_strand_id
1 'polypeptide(L)'
;MSCAQVLRVLQEYLDGETDDVTARRVRAHLDGCRDCGLEARTYREIKNALVRQEQPDARAVARLRGFGESLLDPAPGDQHDRTPGG
;
A
#
# COMPACT_ATOMS: atom_id res chain seq x y z
N MET A 1 -8.09 -25.07 -1.24
CA MET A 1 -8.62 -24.62 0.06
C MET A 1 -10.13 -24.74 0.02
N SER A 2 -10.75 -25.05 1.16
CA SER A 2 -12.22 -25.01 1.30
C SER A 2 -12.70 -23.59 1.62
N CYS A 3 -13.99 -23.31 1.41
CA CYS A 3 -14.59 -22.01 1.74
C CYS A 3 -14.35 -21.66 3.22
N ALA A 4 -14.52 -22.62 4.14
CA ALA A 4 -14.27 -22.41 5.57
C ALA A 4 -12.80 -22.09 5.90
N GLN A 5 -11.85 -22.57 5.10
CA GLN A 5 -10.44 -22.17 5.26
C GLN A 5 -10.21 -20.75 4.74
N VAL A 6 -10.83 -20.38 3.62
CA VAL A 6 -10.72 -19.03 3.05
C VAL A 6 -11.35 -17.99 3.96
N LEU A 7 -12.56 -18.23 4.47
CA LEU A 7 -13.24 -17.34 5.40
C LEU A 7 -12.39 -16.99 6.63
N ARG A 8 -11.62 -17.95 7.16
CA ARG A 8 -10.76 -17.73 8.33
C ARG A 8 -9.59 -16.79 8.06
N VAL A 9 -9.05 -16.77 6.85
CA VAL A 9 -7.86 -15.98 6.47
C VAL A 9 -8.22 -14.80 5.56
N LEU A 10 -9.51 -14.57 5.29
CA LEU A 10 -9.95 -13.62 4.29
C LEU A 10 -9.57 -12.18 4.64
N GLN A 11 -9.71 -11.78 5.91
CA GLN A 11 -9.36 -10.41 6.34
C GLN A 11 -7.85 -10.18 6.25
N GLU A 12 -7.02 -11.05 6.83
CA GLU A 12 -5.56 -11.01 6.72
C GLU A 12 -5.12 -10.95 5.24
N TYR A 13 -5.77 -11.72 4.36
CA TYR A 13 -5.48 -11.69 2.92
C TYR A 13 -5.82 -10.33 2.29
N LEU A 14 -6.97 -9.74 2.63
CA LEU A 14 -7.40 -8.42 2.15
C LEU A 14 -6.55 -7.27 2.74
N ASP A 15 -5.92 -7.52 3.89
CA ASP A 15 -4.99 -6.60 4.55
C ASP A 15 -3.55 -6.76 4.04
N GLY A 16 -3.26 -7.81 3.27
CA GLY A 16 -1.92 -8.10 2.75
C GLY A 16 -0.99 -8.74 3.78
N GLU A 17 -1.56 -9.31 4.85
CA GLU A 17 -0.85 -9.88 5.99
C GLU A 17 -0.67 -11.40 5.90
N THR A 18 -1.21 -12.03 4.85
CA THR A 18 -0.98 -13.45 4.58
C THR A 18 0.36 -13.71 3.88
N ASP A 19 1.01 -14.83 4.22
CA ASP A 19 2.17 -15.31 3.48
C ASP A 19 1.85 -15.61 2.00
N ASP A 20 2.88 -15.61 1.14
CA ASP A 20 2.74 -15.78 -0.30
C ASP A 20 2.05 -17.10 -0.71
N VAL A 21 2.25 -18.18 0.05
CA VAL A 21 1.65 -19.49 -0.26
C VAL A 21 0.16 -19.43 0.02
N THR A 22 -0.22 -18.88 1.17
CA THR A 22 -1.61 -18.66 1.56
C THR A 22 -2.30 -17.70 0.60
N ALA A 23 -1.68 -16.57 0.27
CA ALA A 23 -2.21 -15.59 -0.67
C ALA A 23 -2.51 -16.19 -2.05
N ARG A 24 -1.61 -17.03 -2.59
CA ARG A 24 -1.84 -17.72 -3.87
C ARG A 24 -3.03 -18.69 -3.80
N ARG A 25 -3.15 -19.45 -2.70
CA ARG A 25 -4.24 -20.43 -2.52
C ARG A 25 -5.60 -19.75 -2.32
N VAL A 26 -5.64 -18.64 -1.58
CA VAL A 26 -6.85 -17.83 -1.40
C VAL A 26 -7.27 -17.24 -2.74
N ARG A 27 -6.35 -16.59 -3.48
CA ARG A 27 -6.63 -16.04 -4.81
C ARG A 27 -7.23 -17.08 -5.75
N ALA A 28 -6.60 -18.25 -5.87
CA ALA A 28 -7.11 -19.32 -6.72
C ALA A 28 -8.53 -19.80 -6.32
N HIS A 29 -8.86 -19.76 -5.03
CA HIS A 29 -10.21 -20.10 -4.56
C HIS A 29 -11.22 -19.00 -4.88
N LEU A 30 -10.87 -17.72 -4.67
CA LEU A 30 -11.75 -16.59 -5.00
C LEU A 30 -12.07 -16.52 -6.49
N ASP A 31 -11.12 -16.90 -7.35
CA ASP A 31 -11.32 -16.98 -8.80
C ASP A 31 -12.29 -18.13 -9.20
N GLY A 32 -12.37 -19.19 -8.39
CA GLY A 32 -13.16 -20.39 -8.68
C GLY A 32 -14.48 -20.53 -7.89
N CYS A 33 -14.68 -19.73 -6.83
CA CYS A 33 -15.85 -19.80 -5.97
C CYS A 33 -16.59 -18.45 -5.96
N ARG A 34 -17.79 -18.44 -6.56
CA ARG A 34 -18.62 -17.24 -6.67
C ARG A 34 -18.96 -16.61 -5.32
N ASP A 35 -19.34 -17.41 -4.33
CA ASP A 35 -19.82 -16.89 -3.05
C ASP A 35 -18.67 -16.24 -2.26
N CYS A 36 -17.52 -16.92 -2.16
CA CYS A 36 -16.34 -16.35 -1.53
C CYS A 36 -15.80 -15.14 -2.31
N GLY A 37 -15.86 -15.14 -3.64
CA GLY A 37 -15.50 -13.99 -4.46
C GLY A 37 -16.38 -12.76 -4.20
N LEU A 38 -17.69 -12.95 -4.06
CA LEU A 38 -18.64 -11.88 -3.73
C LEU A 38 -18.38 -11.31 -2.34
N GLU A 39 -18.09 -12.17 -1.37
CA GLU A 39 -17.75 -11.77 -0.01
C GLU A 39 -16.46 -10.95 0.04
N ALA A 40 -15.40 -11.43 -0.63
CA ALA A 40 -14.13 -10.70 -0.76
C ALA A 40 -14.32 -9.32 -1.41
N ARG A 41 -15.17 -9.23 -2.44
CA ARG A 41 -15.52 -7.95 -3.07
C ARG A 41 -16.23 -7.02 -2.09
N THR A 42 -17.20 -7.53 -1.33
CA THR A 42 -17.95 -6.74 -0.34
C THR A 42 -17.02 -6.14 0.70
N TYR A 43 -16.12 -6.94 1.27
CA TYR A 43 -15.14 -6.46 2.24
C TYR A 43 -14.16 -5.43 1.66
N ARG A 44 -13.73 -5.59 0.40
CA ARG A 44 -12.92 -4.58 -0.29
C ARG A 44 -13.65 -3.24 -0.44
N GLU A 45 -14.93 -3.27 -0.80
CA GLU A 45 -15.71 -2.04 -0.92
C GLU A 45 -15.88 -1.33 0.42
N ILE A 46 -16.10 -2.08 1.51
CA ILE A 46 -16.15 -1.54 2.87
C ILE A 46 -14.80 -0.89 3.22
N LYS A 47 -13.69 -1.60 3.03
CA LYS A 47 -12.34 -1.07 3.31
C LYS A 47 -12.06 0.20 2.50
N ASN A 48 -12.39 0.20 1.21
CA ASN A 48 -12.23 1.37 0.35
C ASN A 48 -13.11 2.55 0.81
N ALA A 49 -14.33 2.29 1.28
CA ALA A 49 -15.21 3.32 1.82
C ALA A 49 -14.65 3.95 3.10
N LEU A 50 -14.05 3.15 3.98
CA LEU A 50 -13.38 3.63 5.19
C LEU A 50 -12.14 4.47 4.85
N VAL A 51 -11.26 3.98 3.97
CA VAL A 51 -10.07 4.71 3.52
C VAL A 51 -10.44 6.05 2.88
N ARG A 52 -11.53 6.13 2.12
CA ARG A 52 -12.01 7.40 1.54
C ARG A 52 -12.45 8.43 2.59
N GLN A 53 -12.87 7.99 3.77
CA GLN A 53 -13.29 8.88 4.85
C GLN A 53 -12.11 9.36 5.71
N GLU A 54 -11.00 8.61 5.73
CA GLU A 54 -9.81 9.00 6.46
C GLU A 54 -9.16 10.23 5.81
N GLN A 55 -9.22 11.36 6.51
CA GLN A 55 -8.43 12.53 6.14
C GLN A 55 -7.01 12.36 6.72
N PRO A 56 -5.95 12.41 5.89
CA PRO A 56 -4.59 12.32 6.38
C PRO A 56 -4.27 13.52 7.28
N ASP A 57 -3.42 13.29 8.30
CA ASP A 57 -2.99 14.34 9.21
C ASP A 57 -2.40 15.53 8.44
N ALA A 58 -3.00 16.71 8.61
CA ALA A 58 -2.63 17.89 7.83
C ALA A 58 -1.16 18.30 8.03
N ARG A 59 -0.59 18.07 9.22
CA ARG A 59 0.83 18.39 9.49
C ARG A 59 1.76 17.40 8.79
N ALA A 60 1.42 16.11 8.77
CA ALA A 60 2.16 15.09 8.03
C ALA A 60 2.15 15.39 6.52
N VAL A 61 1.00 15.77 5.96
CA VAL A 61 0.88 16.19 4.56
C VAL A 61 1.74 17.43 4.27
N ALA A 62 1.72 18.43 5.15
CA ALA A 62 2.55 19.62 5.00
C ALA A 62 4.05 19.29 5.00
N ARG A 63 4.51 18.40 5.90
CA ARG A 63 5.91 17.94 5.92
C ARG A 63 6.28 17.18 4.64
N LEU A 64 5.40 16.30 4.15
CA LEU A 64 5.65 15.56 2.90
C LEU A 64 5.76 16.49 1.69
N ARG A 65 4.95 17.56 1.63
CA ARG A 65 5.05 18.58 0.57
C ARG A 65 6.37 19.33 0.63
N GLY A 66 6.76 19.84 1.81
CA GLY A 66 8.04 20.52 1.97
C GLY A 66 9.24 19.62 1.64
N PHE A 67 9.17 18.33 1.99
CA PHE A 67 10.19 17.36 1.58
C PHE A 67 10.23 17.20 0.05
N GLY A 68 9.08 17.04 -0.60
CA GLY A 68 9.00 16.95 -2.06
C GLY A 68 9.58 18.18 -2.78
N GLU A 69 9.33 19.38 -2.24
CA GLU A 69 9.92 20.62 -2.74
C GLU A 69 11.46 20.62 -2.61
N SER A 70 11.98 20.17 -1.46
CA SER A 70 13.44 20.09 -1.25
C SER A 70 14.17 19.11 -2.18
N LEU A 71 13.48 18.11 -2.72
CA LEU A 71 14.05 17.18 -3.70
C LEU A 71 14.23 17.79 -5.11
N LEU A 72 13.53 18.90 -5.39
CA LEU A 72 13.63 19.61 -6.67
C LEU A 72 14.75 20.65 -6.68
N ASP A 73 15.24 21.05 -5.50
CA ASP A 73 16.40 21.94 -5.40
C ASP A 73 17.69 21.12 -5.62
N PRO A 74 18.53 21.47 -6.61
CA PRO A 74 19.86 20.90 -6.70
C PRO A 74 20.65 21.32 -5.47
N ALA A 75 21.17 20.34 -4.72
CA ALA A 75 21.97 20.61 -3.54
C ALA A 75 23.12 21.59 -3.87
N PRO A 76 23.35 22.64 -3.06
CA PRO A 76 24.52 23.50 -3.22
C PRO A 76 25.75 22.73 -2.73
N GLY A 77 26.31 21.87 -3.58
CA GLY A 77 27.42 20.97 -3.22
C GLY A 77 28.46 20.71 -4.31
N ASP A 78 28.13 20.85 -5.60
CA ASP A 78 29.07 20.57 -6.70
C ASP A 78 29.98 21.77 -7.06
N GLN A 79 30.41 22.54 -6.06
CA GLN A 79 31.40 23.62 -6.23
C GLN A 79 32.54 23.45 -5.21
N HIS A 80 33.29 22.36 -5.32
CA HIS A 80 34.58 22.20 -4.66
C HIS A 80 35.55 21.42 -5.56
N ASP A 81 35.83 21.94 -6.76
CA ASP A 81 37.13 21.70 -7.38
C ASP A 81 37.50 22.81 -8.38
N ARG A 82 37.97 23.94 -7.86
CA ARG A 82 38.91 24.82 -8.59
C ARG A 82 39.95 25.29 -7.61
N THR A 83 40.97 24.46 -7.39
CA THR A 83 42.25 24.91 -6.84
C THR A 83 42.82 25.98 -7.77
N PRO A 84 43.14 27.21 -7.31
CA PRO A 84 43.96 28.12 -8.09
C PRO A 84 45.41 27.68 -7.91
N GLY A 85 46.00 27.10 -8.96
CA GLY A 85 47.42 26.78 -9.01
C GLY A 85 48.19 27.84 -9.80
N GLY A 86 49.22 28.40 -9.17
CA GLY A 86 50.43 28.93 -9.82
C GLY A 86 50.39 30.38 -10.28
#